data_AF-A0A183U229-F1
#
_entry.id   AF-A0A183U229-F1
#
_cell.length_a   1.000
_cell.length_b   1.000
_cell.length_c   1.000
_cell.angle_alpha   90.00
_cell.angle_beta   90.00
_cell.angle_gamma   90.00
#
_symmetry.space_group_name_H-M   'P 1'
#
loop_
_entity.id
_entity.type
_entity.pdbx_description
1 polymer ?
#
loop_
_entity_poly.entity_id
_entity_poly.type
_entity_poly.pdbx_seq_one_letter_code
_entity_poly.pdbx_strand_id
1 'polypeptide(L)'
;SCTRQCWKQHEKIVHEFQYISVIFERFKEKKPTLRDPLIECIDAVAATVNLDTLLDDFTASMDKPNPNIKLQACNFVYRVMKNYSQNCAPKKVIKGVAPLLIKFTSDSDAEVRDAACSALGSMMRLTGEKVMNTFIGNLQEDKVKMKKV
;
A
#
# COMPACT_ATOMS: atom_id res chain seq x y z
N SER A 1 -36.19 5.33 -7.22
CA SER A 1 -36.00 4.74 -5.88
C SER A 1 -35.24 3.41 -5.88
N CYS A 2 -35.26 2.63 -6.97
CA CYS A 2 -34.54 1.35 -7.05
C CYS A 2 -33.00 1.49 -7.23
N THR A 3 -32.54 2.50 -7.98
CA THR A 3 -31.10 2.71 -8.27
C THR A 3 -30.28 3.11 -7.04
N ARG A 4 -30.80 3.94 -6.13
CA ARG A 4 -30.07 4.33 -4.90
C ARG A 4 -29.97 3.18 -3.89
N GLN A 5 -30.97 2.30 -3.84
CA GLN A 5 -30.97 1.13 -2.95
C GLN A 5 -29.98 0.07 -3.44
N CYS A 6 -29.93 -0.16 -4.76
CA CYS A 6 -28.97 -1.06 -5.40
C CYS A 6 -27.53 -0.55 -5.26
N TRP A 7 -27.33 0.77 -5.34
CA TRP A 7 -26.02 1.40 -5.12
C TRP A 7 -25.55 1.28 -3.67
N LYS A 8 -26.45 1.52 -2.68
CA LYS A 8 -26.14 1.28 -1.26
C LYS A 8 -25.92 -0.20 -0.93
N GLN A 9 -26.57 -1.11 -1.65
CA GLN A 9 -26.34 -2.55 -1.52
C GLN A 9 -24.99 -2.97 -2.12
N HIS A 10 -24.61 -2.41 -3.27
CA HIS A 10 -23.26 -2.55 -3.84
C HIS A 10 -22.18 -1.98 -2.90
N GLU A 11 -22.43 -0.81 -2.32
CA GLU A 11 -21.55 -0.15 -1.35
C GLU A 11 -21.42 -0.97 -0.04
N LYS A 12 -22.51 -1.61 0.42
CA LYS A 12 -22.44 -2.56 1.54
C LYS A 12 -21.70 -3.85 1.21
N ILE A 13 -21.81 -4.39 -0.01
CA ILE A 13 -21.12 -5.62 -0.43
C ILE A 13 -19.60 -5.43 -0.52
N VAL A 14 -19.12 -4.23 -0.88
CA VAL A 14 -17.67 -3.93 -0.91
C VAL A 14 -17.06 -3.71 0.48
N HIS A 15 -17.88 -3.41 1.50
CA HIS A 15 -17.40 -3.14 2.87
C HIS A 15 -17.26 -4.39 3.75
N GLU A 16 -17.86 -5.52 3.38
CA GLU A 16 -17.97 -6.69 4.28
C GLU A 16 -17.05 -7.85 3.90
N PHE A 17 -16.43 -7.80 2.74
CA PHE A 17 -15.49 -8.83 2.31
C PHE A 17 -14.07 -8.30 2.38
N GLN A 18 -13.22 -9.02 3.13
CA GLN A 18 -11.77 -8.82 3.19
C GLN A 18 -11.07 -9.20 1.88
N TYR A 19 -11.57 -8.74 0.73
CA TYR A 19 -11.01 -9.06 -0.58
C TYR A 19 -9.56 -8.60 -0.69
N ILE A 20 -9.19 -7.48 -0.07
CA ILE A 20 -7.81 -6.94 -0.10
C ILE A 20 -6.84 -7.91 0.58
N SER A 21 -7.13 -8.32 1.82
CA SER A 21 -6.30 -9.30 2.54
C SER A 21 -6.18 -10.61 1.77
N VAL A 22 -7.29 -11.11 1.20
CA VAL A 22 -7.28 -12.32 0.38
C VAL A 22 -6.46 -12.16 -0.90
N ILE A 23 -6.59 -11.05 -1.61
CA ILE A 23 -5.79 -10.76 -2.83
C ILE A 23 -4.30 -10.71 -2.47
N PHE A 24 -3.94 -10.01 -1.40
CA PHE A 24 -2.56 -9.94 -0.94
C PHE A 24 -2.01 -11.30 -0.53
N GLU A 25 -2.80 -12.13 0.15
CA GLU A 25 -2.41 -13.52 0.44
C GLU A 25 -2.20 -14.37 -0.81
N ARG A 26 -2.86 -14.07 -1.93
CA ARG A 26 -2.66 -14.79 -3.21
C ARG A 26 -1.42 -14.32 -3.98
N PHE A 27 -0.85 -13.15 -3.67
CA PHE A 27 0.44 -12.72 -4.26
C PHE A 27 1.65 -13.57 -3.85
N LYS A 28 1.45 -14.61 -3.04
CA LYS A 28 2.47 -15.67 -2.84
C LYS A 28 2.85 -16.33 -4.17
N GLU A 29 1.89 -16.43 -5.11
CA GLU A 29 2.09 -17.00 -6.44
C GLU A 29 2.89 -16.05 -7.35
N LYS A 30 4.05 -16.51 -7.84
CA LYS A 30 4.93 -15.71 -8.71
C LYS A 30 4.56 -15.77 -10.20
N LYS A 31 3.77 -16.76 -10.60
CA LYS A 31 3.49 -17.01 -12.02
C LYS A 31 2.72 -15.82 -12.62
N PRO A 32 3.18 -15.21 -13.72
CA PRO A 32 2.50 -14.08 -14.35
C PRO A 32 1.02 -14.35 -14.63
N THR A 33 0.69 -15.59 -15.06
CA THR A 33 -0.69 -16.03 -15.31
C THR A 33 -1.63 -15.96 -14.11
N LEU A 34 -1.10 -15.93 -12.89
CA LEU A 34 -1.87 -15.75 -11.65
C LEU A 34 -1.68 -14.35 -11.07
N ARG A 35 -0.47 -13.82 -11.14
CA ARG A 35 -0.10 -12.52 -10.58
C ARG A 35 -0.77 -11.37 -11.32
N ASP A 36 -0.75 -11.37 -12.64
CA ASP A 36 -1.18 -10.21 -13.43
C ASP A 36 -2.70 -9.94 -13.28
N PRO A 37 -3.58 -10.97 -13.28
CA PRO A 37 -5.00 -10.76 -12.94
C PRO A 37 -5.22 -10.21 -11.53
N LEU A 38 -4.39 -10.62 -10.54
CA LEU A 38 -4.49 -10.10 -9.18
C LEU A 38 -4.06 -8.63 -9.10
N ILE A 39 -3.06 -8.23 -9.88
CA ILE A 39 -2.63 -6.83 -10.02
C ILE A 39 -3.77 -5.97 -10.60
N GLU A 40 -4.38 -6.42 -11.70
CA GLU A 40 -5.50 -5.71 -12.32
C GLU A 40 -6.69 -5.61 -11.37
N CYS A 41 -6.97 -6.68 -10.61
CA CYS A 41 -8.05 -6.71 -9.64
C CYS A 41 -7.84 -5.69 -8.52
N ILE A 42 -6.66 -5.67 -7.88
CA ILE A 42 -6.40 -4.73 -6.79
C ILE A 42 -6.36 -3.28 -7.27
N ASP A 43 -5.85 -3.04 -8.49
CA ASP A 43 -5.82 -1.70 -9.09
C ASP A 43 -7.25 -1.20 -9.41
N ALA A 44 -8.14 -2.08 -9.89
CA ALA A 44 -9.56 -1.76 -10.10
C ALA A 44 -10.31 -1.51 -8.79
N VAL A 45 -10.00 -2.27 -7.73
CA VAL A 45 -10.54 -2.01 -6.39
C VAL A 45 -10.09 -0.63 -5.90
N ALA A 46 -8.80 -0.32 -5.99
CA ALA A 46 -8.26 0.99 -5.58
C ALA A 46 -8.87 2.18 -6.33
N ALA A 47 -9.36 1.97 -7.56
CA ALA A 47 -10.05 3.00 -8.35
C ALA A 47 -11.52 3.19 -7.97
N THR A 48 -12.14 2.25 -7.25
CA THR A 48 -13.58 2.24 -6.96
C THR A 48 -13.91 2.46 -5.49
N VAL A 49 -12.97 2.20 -4.58
CA VAL A 49 -13.16 2.34 -3.13
C VAL A 49 -12.42 3.52 -2.55
N ASN A 50 -12.83 3.96 -1.35
CA ASN A 50 -12.10 4.98 -0.60
C ASN A 50 -10.74 4.41 -0.13
N LEU A 51 -9.64 5.09 -0.48
CA LEU A 51 -8.29 4.67 -0.08
C LEU A 51 -8.07 4.61 1.43
N ASP A 52 -8.82 5.38 2.23
CA ASP A 52 -8.73 5.32 3.68
C ASP A 52 -9.21 3.97 4.21
N THR A 53 -10.25 3.39 3.62
CA THR A 53 -10.74 2.05 3.96
C THR A 53 -9.75 0.98 3.47
N LEU A 54 -9.19 1.18 2.28
CA LEU A 54 -8.15 0.31 1.72
C LEU A 54 -6.90 0.25 2.62
N LEU A 55 -6.55 1.36 3.28
CA LEU A 55 -5.36 1.45 4.13
C LEU A 55 -5.40 0.45 5.29
N ASP A 56 -6.54 0.33 5.96
CA ASP A 56 -6.67 -0.52 7.15
C ASP A 56 -6.45 -2.00 6.77
N ASP A 57 -7.13 -2.47 5.71
CA ASP A 57 -6.94 -3.83 5.19
C ASP A 57 -5.54 -4.06 4.61
N PHE A 58 -4.99 -3.06 3.92
CA PHE A 58 -3.63 -3.13 3.39
C PHE A 58 -2.61 -3.30 4.53
N THR A 59 -2.69 -2.50 5.60
CA THR A 59 -1.76 -2.63 6.73
C THR A 59 -1.93 -3.94 7.47
N ALA A 60 -3.18 -4.45 7.62
CA ALA A 60 -3.45 -5.76 8.20
C ALA A 60 -2.81 -6.90 7.39
N SER A 61 -2.86 -6.82 6.05
CA SER A 61 -2.21 -7.81 5.17
C SER A 61 -0.67 -7.85 5.27
N MET A 62 -0.08 -6.85 5.94
CA MET A 62 1.36 -6.69 6.13
C MET A 62 1.84 -7.12 7.53
N ASP A 63 1.02 -7.82 8.32
CA ASP A 63 1.39 -8.37 9.64
C ASP A 63 2.39 -9.54 9.53
N LYS A 64 2.18 -10.46 8.57
CA LYS A 64 3.08 -11.61 8.30
C LYS A 64 3.40 -11.80 6.81
N PRO A 65 3.98 -10.79 6.14
CA PRO A 65 4.15 -10.80 4.70
C PRO A 65 5.39 -11.59 4.29
N ASN A 66 5.26 -12.44 3.27
CA ASN A 66 6.42 -13.04 2.61
C ASN A 66 7.06 -12.02 1.62
N PRO A 67 8.28 -12.28 1.11
CA PRO A 67 8.95 -11.33 0.22
C PRO A 67 8.14 -10.93 -1.02
N ASN A 68 7.40 -11.87 -1.63
CA ASN A 68 6.58 -11.56 -2.80
C ASN A 68 5.40 -10.65 -2.48
N ILE A 69 4.76 -10.86 -1.34
CA ILE A 69 3.67 -10.02 -0.86
C ILE A 69 4.20 -8.60 -0.63
N LYS A 70 5.37 -8.45 0.01
CA LYS A 70 6.01 -7.13 0.19
C LYS A 70 6.33 -6.47 -1.15
N LEU A 71 6.89 -7.22 -2.10
CA LEU A 71 7.21 -6.74 -3.44
C LEU A 71 5.96 -6.22 -4.16
N GLN A 72 4.88 -7.02 -4.18
CA GLN A 72 3.62 -6.61 -4.82
C GLN A 72 2.94 -5.46 -4.10
N ALA A 73 3.03 -5.39 -2.77
CA ALA A 73 2.57 -4.26 -1.98
C ALA A 73 3.31 -2.97 -2.33
N CYS A 74 4.64 -3.01 -2.45
CA CYS A 74 5.41 -1.84 -2.88
C CYS A 74 5.02 -1.40 -4.30
N ASN A 75 4.91 -2.34 -5.23
CA ASN A 75 4.52 -2.05 -6.61
C ASN A 75 3.10 -1.48 -6.70
N PHE A 76 2.17 -2.01 -5.90
CA PHE A 76 0.82 -1.50 -5.79
C PHE A 76 0.79 -0.05 -5.32
N VAL A 77 1.50 0.27 -4.22
CA VAL A 77 1.59 1.65 -3.71
C VAL A 77 2.18 2.57 -4.78
N TYR A 78 3.25 2.15 -5.46
CA TYR A 78 3.82 2.94 -6.54
C TYR A 78 2.80 3.26 -7.65
N ARG A 79 2.03 2.27 -8.10
CA ARG A 79 0.99 2.44 -9.13
C ARG A 79 -0.13 3.38 -8.68
N VAL A 80 -0.65 3.18 -7.46
CA VAL A 80 -1.71 4.04 -6.89
C VAL A 80 -1.23 5.47 -6.76
N MET A 81 -0.05 5.70 -6.17
CA MET A 81 0.49 7.05 -5.95
C MET A 81 0.85 7.77 -7.26
N LYS A 82 1.14 7.03 -8.34
CA LYS A 82 1.35 7.61 -9.68
C LYS A 82 0.10 8.27 -10.25
N ASN A 83 -1.09 7.83 -9.85
CA ASN A 83 -2.36 8.37 -10.34
C ASN A 83 -2.77 9.67 -9.66
N TYR A 84 -2.07 10.08 -8.59
CA TYR A 84 -2.36 11.33 -7.88
C TYR A 84 -1.45 12.48 -8.35
N SER A 85 -2.01 13.69 -8.31
CA SER A 85 -1.25 14.94 -8.39
C SER A 85 -0.92 15.45 -6.98
N GLN A 86 0.06 16.37 -6.86
CA GLN A 86 0.43 16.97 -5.57
C GLN A 86 -0.77 17.64 -4.86
N ASN A 87 -1.67 18.25 -5.62
CA ASN A 87 -2.84 18.96 -5.08
C ASN A 87 -3.90 18.03 -4.49
N CYS A 88 -3.93 16.77 -4.94
CA CYS A 88 -4.93 15.77 -4.53
C CYS A 88 -4.30 14.59 -3.77
N ALA A 89 -3.10 14.76 -3.23
CA ALA A 89 -2.37 13.68 -2.58
C ALA A 89 -3.12 13.12 -1.36
N PRO A 90 -3.26 11.78 -1.24
CA PRO A 90 -3.95 11.15 -0.12
C PRO A 90 -3.06 11.14 1.14
N LYS A 91 -2.98 12.29 1.84
CA LYS A 91 -2.03 12.52 2.95
C LYS A 91 -2.16 11.52 4.10
N LYS A 92 -3.37 11.03 4.40
CA LYS A 92 -3.62 10.04 5.48
C LYS A 92 -3.02 8.68 5.12
N VAL A 93 -3.27 8.21 3.89
CA VAL A 93 -2.71 6.98 3.33
C VAL A 93 -1.18 7.05 3.31
N ILE A 94 -0.62 8.16 2.84
CA ILE A 94 0.84 8.34 2.81
C ILE A 94 1.44 8.26 4.22
N LYS A 95 0.80 8.88 5.22
CA LYS A 95 1.23 8.77 6.63
C LYS A 95 1.21 7.35 7.17
N GLY A 96 0.23 6.54 6.78
CA GLY A 96 0.12 5.14 7.21
C GLY A 96 1.10 4.20 6.49
N VAL A 97 1.34 4.43 5.20
CA VAL A 97 2.15 3.53 4.36
C VAL A 97 3.64 3.87 4.38
N ALA A 98 4.02 5.15 4.51
CA ALA A 98 5.42 5.58 4.48
C ALA A 98 6.32 4.85 5.50
N PRO A 99 5.91 4.68 6.77
CA PRO A 99 6.74 3.96 7.74
C PRO A 99 6.97 2.49 7.36
N LEU A 100 5.98 1.85 6.75
CA LEU A 100 6.09 0.46 6.28
C LEU A 100 7.10 0.36 5.14
N LEU A 101 7.01 1.24 4.13
CA LEU A 101 7.92 1.22 2.99
C LEU A 101 9.37 1.52 3.40
N ILE A 102 9.60 2.41 4.36
CA ILE A 102 10.96 2.67 4.88
C ILE A 102 11.52 1.44 5.61
N LYS A 103 10.69 0.59 6.23
CA LYS A 103 11.16 -0.70 6.75
C LYS A 103 11.59 -1.62 5.61
N PHE A 104 10.85 -1.64 4.51
CA PHE A 104 11.13 -2.48 3.34
C PHE A 104 12.35 -2.04 2.53
N THR A 105 12.81 -0.79 2.61
CA THR A 105 14.10 -0.40 1.99
C THR A 105 15.32 -1.07 2.63
N SER A 106 15.16 -1.64 3.83
CA SER A 106 16.19 -2.43 4.52
C SER A 106 15.90 -3.94 4.49
N ASP A 107 15.00 -4.40 3.61
CA ASP A 107 14.64 -5.82 3.51
C ASP A 107 15.81 -6.67 2.98
N SER A 108 15.82 -7.98 3.27
CA SER A 108 16.87 -8.88 2.80
C SER A 108 16.80 -9.12 1.29
N ASP A 109 15.60 -9.11 0.72
CA ASP A 109 15.37 -9.28 -0.71
C ASP A 109 15.64 -7.98 -1.49
N ALA A 110 16.46 -8.06 -2.55
CA ALA A 110 16.83 -6.90 -3.36
C ALA A 110 15.65 -6.31 -4.13
N GLU A 111 14.75 -7.16 -4.66
CA GLU A 111 13.59 -6.69 -5.43
C GLU A 111 12.63 -5.92 -4.53
N VAL A 112 12.46 -6.36 -3.27
CA VAL A 112 11.65 -5.67 -2.27
C VAL A 112 12.24 -4.29 -1.95
N ARG A 113 13.56 -4.19 -1.77
CA ARG A 113 14.23 -2.90 -1.52
C ARG A 113 14.04 -1.92 -2.67
N ASP A 114 14.24 -2.38 -3.91
CA ASP A 114 14.14 -1.53 -5.10
C ASP A 114 12.70 -1.05 -5.33
N ALA A 115 11.73 -1.93 -5.13
CA ALA A 115 10.32 -1.58 -5.22
C ALA A 115 9.90 -0.60 -4.11
N ALA A 116 10.39 -0.79 -2.88
CA ALA A 116 10.12 0.12 -1.77
C ALA A 116 10.70 1.52 -2.03
N CYS A 117 11.92 1.60 -2.56
CA CYS A 117 12.55 2.86 -2.96
C CYS A 117 11.75 3.57 -4.06
N SER A 118 11.27 2.82 -5.06
CA SER A 118 10.44 3.37 -6.14
C SER A 118 9.10 3.92 -5.61
N ALA A 119 8.45 3.18 -4.71
CA ALA A 119 7.22 3.61 -4.07
C ALA A 119 7.43 4.86 -3.18
N LEU A 120 8.51 4.91 -2.39
CA LEU A 120 8.88 6.08 -1.59
C LEU A 120 9.16 7.30 -2.47
N GLY A 121 9.89 7.14 -3.58
CA GLY A 121 10.12 8.22 -4.53
C GLY A 121 8.82 8.79 -5.10
N SER A 122 7.84 7.93 -5.38
CA SER A 122 6.52 8.37 -5.84
C SER A 122 5.74 9.15 -4.78
N MET A 123 5.83 8.77 -3.51
CA MET A 123 5.21 9.52 -2.41
C MET A 123 5.94 10.84 -2.16
N MET A 124 7.27 10.86 -2.25
CA MET A 124 8.09 12.06 -2.09
C MET A 124 7.75 13.11 -3.16
N ARG A 125 7.46 12.68 -4.40
CA ARG A 125 6.92 13.56 -5.45
C ARG A 125 5.62 14.24 -5.01
N LEU A 126 4.72 13.51 -4.33
CA LEU A 126 3.41 14.03 -3.92
C LEU A 126 3.48 14.95 -2.70
N THR A 127 4.29 14.62 -1.70
CA THR A 127 4.34 15.36 -0.43
C THR A 127 5.46 16.39 -0.34
N GLY A 128 6.44 16.31 -1.22
CA GLY A 128 7.70 17.03 -1.12
C GLY A 128 8.69 16.39 -0.15
N GLU A 129 9.95 16.80 -0.30
CA GLU A 129 11.11 16.25 0.40
C GLU A 129 11.03 16.47 1.93
N LYS A 130 10.60 17.65 2.36
CA LYS A 130 10.50 18.02 3.78
C LYS A 130 9.64 17.03 4.58
N VAL A 131 8.48 16.66 4.02
CA VAL A 131 7.56 15.73 4.66
C VAL A 131 8.15 14.31 4.67
N MET A 132 8.78 13.89 3.58
CA MET A 132 9.40 12.57 3.49
C MET A 132 10.55 12.41 4.49
N ASN A 133 11.39 13.44 4.63
CA ASN A 133 12.51 13.46 5.57
C ASN A 133 12.06 13.35 7.03
N THR A 134 10.88 13.87 7.39
CA THR A 134 10.31 13.69 8.73
C THR A 134 10.05 12.21 9.03
N PHE A 135 9.49 11.43 8.10
CA PHE A 135 9.26 10.00 8.35
C PHE A 135 10.56 9.21 8.44
N ILE A 136 11.57 9.56 7.63
CA ILE A 136 12.89 8.92 7.68
C ILE A 136 13.58 9.20 9.02
N GLY A 137 13.55 10.46 9.49
CA GLY A 137 14.13 10.85 10.77
C GLY A 137 13.47 10.14 11.95
N ASN A 138 12.14 10.14 12.01
CA ASN A 138 11.39 9.48 13.09
C ASN A 138 11.74 7.98 13.21
N LEU A 139 11.90 7.28 12.09
CA LEU A 139 12.26 5.86 12.11
C LEU A 139 13.71 5.60 12.51
N GLN A 140 14.64 6.52 12.25
CA GLN A 140 16.01 6.38 12.73
C GLN A 140 16.07 6.47 14.26
N GLU A 141 15.30 7.37 14.87
CA GLU A 141 15.18 7.46 16.32
C GLU A 141 14.60 6.17 16.93
N ASP A 142 13.57 5.59 16.29
CA ASP A 142 12.97 4.34 16.75
C ASP A 142 13.94 3.15 16.66
N LYS A 143 14.73 3.06 15.58
CA LYS A 143 15.79 2.04 15.44
C LYS A 143 16.89 2.19 16.50
N VAL A 144 17.22 3.42 16.89
CA VAL A 144 18.23 3.69 17.94
C VAL A 144 17.70 3.33 19.33
N LYS A 145 16.43 3.59 19.61
CA LYS A 145 15.79 3.21 20.89
C LYS A 145 15.69 1.69 21.06
N MET A 146 15.40 0.95 19.98
CA MET A 146 15.31 -0.52 20.05
C MET A 146 16.66 -1.24 20.21
N LYS A 147 17.79 -0.60 19.87
CA LYS A 147 19.13 -1.16 20.11
C LYS A 147 19.64 -0.96 21.55
N LYS A 148 18.87 -0.30 22.41
CA LYS A 148 19.24 0.04 23.79
C LYS A 148 18.48 -0.76 24.86
N VAL A 149 17.82 -1.86 24.48
CA VAL A 149 17.16 -2.80 25.41
C VAL A 149 17.82 -4.16 25.29
#